data_AF-A0A382SB99-F1
#
_entry.id   AF-A0A382SB99-F1
#
_cell.length_a   1.000
_cell.length_b   1.000
_cell.length_c   1.000
_cell.angle_alpha   90.00
_cell.angle_beta   90.00
_cell.angle_gamma   90.00
#
_symmetry.space_group_name_H-M   'P 1'
#
loop_
_entity.id
_entity.type
_entity.pdbx_description
1 polymer ?
#
loop_
_entity_poly.entity_id
_entity_poly.type
_entity_poly.pdbx_seq_one_letter_code
_entity_poly.pdbx_strand_id
1 'polypeptide(L)'
;RIFAYPNIAAYEIIAQQNPEYNSLAGQIEHLGEIPKADISKNINYKLAALVAHMEVSKRLIFSEFRIEEFRDSLYKIWETKNPSQFKDSKTYGLIVADFIAEWMNKDNYSQTRTMSKYQVDTDDEGRWRPTPPAYMDGLEPHWNKIRPFVLDSSAQFKPIPPPKFSMNKNSEFYKELREVYEIRNRITEIGDKSEEVEIAKFWDCNPYVTSTRGHFMSAIKKITPGAHWIGITKIACKTADADFDKTVFAYTKTSIAIADAFISCWDEKYRSNLIRPETLINNYFDEKWEPILQTPPFPEYTSGHSVASGAAA
;
A
#
# COMPACT_ATOMS: atom_id res chain seq x y z
N ARG A 1 4.65 2.40 -0.68
CA ARG A 1 6.13 2.37 -0.50
C ARG A 1 6.80 1.24 -1.29
N ILE A 2 6.62 -0.04 -0.92
CA ILE A 2 7.36 -1.18 -1.52
C ILE A 2 7.19 -1.29 -3.05
N PHE A 3 6.01 -0.99 -3.59
CA PHE A 3 5.77 -1.00 -5.04
C PHE A 3 6.26 0.27 -5.77
N ALA A 4 6.38 1.40 -5.08
CA ALA A 4 6.64 2.69 -5.73
C ALA A 4 8.10 2.83 -6.17
N TYR A 5 9.04 2.65 -5.24
CA TYR A 5 10.47 2.85 -5.51
C TYR A 5 11.06 1.95 -6.61
N PRO A 6 10.77 0.63 -6.66
CA PRO A 6 11.23 -0.23 -7.75
C PRO A 6 10.69 0.19 -9.12
N ASN A 7 9.42 0.62 -9.18
CA ASN A 7 8.80 1.09 -10.42
C ASN A 7 9.44 2.39 -10.89
N ILE A 8 9.69 3.34 -9.99
CA ILE A 8 10.40 4.59 -10.30
C ILE A 8 11.80 4.30 -10.83
N ALA A 9 12.54 3.37 -10.21
CA ALA A 9 13.88 2.99 -10.69
C ALA A 9 13.87 2.46 -12.12
N ALA A 10 12.91 1.61 -12.46
CA ALA A 10 12.72 1.12 -13.82
C ALA A 10 12.28 2.23 -14.80
N TYR A 11 11.33 3.07 -14.37
CA TYR A 11 10.78 4.15 -15.19
C TYR A 11 11.84 5.18 -15.58
N GLU A 12 12.68 5.60 -14.63
CA GLU A 12 13.73 6.59 -14.90
C GLU A 12 14.75 6.09 -15.95
N ILE A 13 15.04 4.78 -15.98
CA ILE A 13 15.89 4.18 -17.02
C ILE A 13 15.23 4.26 -18.40
N ILE A 14 13.92 4.02 -18.46
CA ILE A 14 13.15 4.07 -19.72
C ILE A 14 13.02 5.51 -20.22
N ALA A 15 12.75 6.45 -19.32
CA ALA A 15 12.61 7.88 -19.62
C ALA A 15 13.90 8.50 -20.21
N GLN A 16 15.09 7.94 -19.91
CA GLN A 16 16.32 8.37 -20.58
C GLN A 16 16.41 7.97 -22.05
N GLN A 17 15.78 6.85 -22.43
CA GLN A 17 15.93 6.24 -23.76
C GLN A 17 14.74 6.52 -24.68
N ASN A 18 13.56 6.71 -24.11
CA ASN A 18 12.34 6.94 -24.86
C ASN A 18 11.79 8.37 -24.61
N PRO A 19 11.85 9.28 -25.61
CA PRO A 19 11.43 10.67 -25.45
C PRO A 19 9.93 10.85 -25.25
N GLU A 20 9.11 9.81 -25.41
CA GLU A 20 7.68 9.85 -25.08
C GLU A 20 7.42 9.87 -23.57
N TYR A 21 8.42 9.49 -22.76
CA TYR A 21 8.32 9.43 -21.30
C TYR A 21 9.28 10.42 -20.65
N ASN A 22 8.74 11.45 -20.01
CA ASN A 22 9.55 12.43 -19.27
C ASN A 22 10.02 11.85 -17.93
N SER A 23 11.26 12.13 -17.56
CA SER A 23 11.80 11.81 -16.23
C SER A 23 10.95 12.45 -15.13
N LEU A 24 10.79 11.74 -14.02
CA LEU A 24 10.12 12.22 -12.80
C LEU A 24 11.01 13.17 -12.00
N ALA A 25 12.30 13.30 -12.34
CA ALA A 25 13.18 14.27 -11.71
C ALA A 25 12.62 15.70 -11.89
N GLY A 26 12.49 16.44 -10.78
CA GLY A 26 11.86 17.77 -10.76
C GLY A 26 10.33 17.78 -10.83
N GLN A 27 9.66 16.68 -11.25
CA GLN A 27 8.22 16.50 -11.04
C GLN A 27 7.94 16.00 -9.62
N ILE A 28 8.77 15.06 -9.15
CA ILE A 28 8.93 14.73 -7.74
C ILE A 28 10.07 15.63 -7.24
N GLU A 29 9.73 16.67 -6.47
CA GLU A 29 10.64 17.79 -6.14
C GLU A 29 12.00 17.32 -5.60
N HIS A 30 11.99 16.30 -4.76
CA HIS A 30 13.20 15.77 -4.10
C HIS A 30 13.88 14.61 -4.84
N LEU A 31 13.42 14.26 -6.05
CA LEU A 31 14.08 13.28 -6.92
C LEU A 31 15.01 14.02 -7.89
N GLY A 32 16.31 13.73 -7.81
CA GLY A 32 17.29 14.22 -8.78
C GLY A 32 17.35 13.35 -10.04
N GLU A 33 18.10 13.81 -11.05
CA GLU A 33 18.38 13.02 -12.25
C GLU A 33 19.21 11.77 -11.92
N ILE A 34 18.76 10.60 -12.40
CA ILE A 34 19.55 9.38 -12.29
C ILE A 34 20.84 9.46 -13.14
N PRO A 35 21.91 8.71 -12.79
CA PRO A 35 23.13 8.66 -13.61
C PRO A 35 22.83 8.28 -15.06
N LYS A 36 23.46 8.96 -16.03
CA LYS A 36 23.28 8.65 -17.46
C LYS A 36 24.01 7.36 -17.84
N ALA A 37 23.41 6.59 -18.73
CA ALA A 37 24.06 5.43 -19.33
C ALA A 37 25.33 5.82 -20.10
N ASP A 38 26.39 5.01 -19.97
CA ASP A 38 27.63 5.17 -20.74
C ASP A 38 27.38 4.79 -22.20
N ILE A 39 27.42 5.78 -23.10
CA ILE A 39 27.17 5.61 -24.54
C ILE A 39 28.20 4.71 -25.24
N SER A 40 29.35 4.43 -24.61
CA SER A 40 30.35 3.50 -25.13
C SER A 40 30.01 2.03 -24.86
N LYS A 41 29.00 1.76 -24.01
CA LYS A 41 28.59 0.41 -23.61
C LYS A 41 27.37 -0.06 -24.40
N ASN A 42 27.29 -1.38 -24.60
CA ASN A 42 26.11 -1.99 -25.22
C ASN A 42 25.07 -2.28 -24.14
N ILE A 43 24.29 -1.27 -23.75
CA ILE A 43 23.27 -1.37 -22.70
C ILE A 43 21.91 -1.67 -23.32
N ASN A 44 21.26 -2.73 -22.82
CA ASN A 44 19.84 -2.98 -23.00
C ASN A 44 19.07 -2.32 -21.84
N TYR A 45 18.44 -1.19 -22.11
CA TYR A 45 17.72 -0.39 -21.10
C TYR A 45 16.56 -1.13 -20.44
N LYS A 46 15.84 -1.99 -21.17
CA LYS A 46 14.75 -2.80 -20.61
C LYS A 46 15.29 -3.84 -19.63
N LEU A 47 16.44 -4.45 -19.94
CA LEU A 47 17.12 -5.36 -19.03
C LEU A 47 17.64 -4.61 -17.79
N ALA A 48 18.26 -3.45 -17.98
CA ALA A 48 18.73 -2.60 -16.88
C ALA A 48 17.58 -2.15 -15.96
N ALA A 49 16.41 -1.80 -16.53
CA ALA A 49 15.20 -1.45 -15.79
C ALA A 49 14.69 -2.61 -14.92
N LEU A 50 14.67 -3.83 -15.46
CA LEU A 50 14.31 -5.02 -14.67
C LEU A 50 15.32 -5.32 -13.56
N VAL A 51 16.62 -5.14 -13.83
CA VAL A 51 17.68 -5.28 -12.82
C VAL A 51 17.47 -4.28 -11.69
N ALA A 52 17.25 -3.01 -12.02
CA ALA A 52 17.03 -1.95 -11.03
C ALA A 52 15.77 -2.23 -10.19
N HIS A 53 14.67 -2.59 -10.84
CA HIS A 53 13.44 -2.96 -10.15
C HIS A 53 13.65 -4.11 -9.16
N MET A 54 14.29 -5.21 -9.58
CA MET A 54 14.53 -6.36 -8.70
C MET A 54 15.46 -6.01 -7.52
N GLU A 55 16.51 -5.23 -7.76
CA GLU A 55 17.45 -4.84 -6.71
C GLU A 55 16.81 -3.92 -5.67
N VAL A 56 16.04 -2.90 -6.09
CA VAL A 56 15.32 -2.03 -5.15
C VAL A 56 14.22 -2.82 -4.42
N SER A 57 13.53 -3.74 -5.10
CA SER A 57 12.52 -4.61 -4.47
C SER A 57 13.13 -5.49 -3.37
N LYS A 58 14.32 -6.06 -3.62
CA LYS A 58 15.05 -6.89 -2.66
C LYS A 58 15.31 -6.11 -1.37
N ARG A 59 15.81 -4.87 -1.47
CA ARG A 59 16.12 -3.99 -0.31
C ARG A 59 14.90 -3.59 0.52
N LEU A 60 13.69 -3.78 -0.01
CA LEU A 60 12.43 -3.35 0.61
C LEU A 60 11.66 -4.47 1.31
N ILE A 61 12.15 -5.71 1.25
CA ILE A 61 11.52 -6.88 1.87
C ILE A 61 12.48 -7.58 2.84
N PHE A 62 11.93 -8.35 3.78
CA PHE A 62 12.75 -9.09 4.74
C PHE A 62 13.38 -10.37 4.17
N SER A 63 12.64 -11.11 3.36
CA SER A 63 13.10 -12.39 2.79
C SER A 63 13.84 -12.17 1.47
N GLU A 64 14.95 -11.43 1.51
CA GLU A 64 15.74 -11.04 0.33
C GLU A 64 16.04 -12.22 -0.60
N PHE A 65 16.41 -13.38 -0.02
CA PHE A 65 16.74 -14.60 -0.76
C PHE A 65 15.67 -15.02 -1.79
N ARG A 66 14.37 -14.75 -1.53
CA ARG A 66 13.30 -15.09 -2.47
C ARG A 66 13.36 -14.28 -3.76
N ILE A 67 13.82 -13.03 -3.69
CA ILE A 67 14.03 -12.18 -4.86
C ILE A 67 15.33 -12.57 -5.55
N GLU A 68 16.36 -12.94 -4.79
CA GLU A 68 17.64 -13.40 -5.33
C GLU A 68 17.50 -14.68 -6.14
N GLU A 69 16.80 -15.70 -5.62
CA GLU A 69 16.51 -16.95 -6.35
C GLU A 69 15.83 -16.68 -7.70
N PHE A 70 14.82 -15.80 -7.71
CA PHE A 70 14.13 -15.43 -8.94
C PHE A 70 15.04 -14.66 -9.90
N ARG A 71 15.76 -13.63 -9.41
CA ARG A 71 16.70 -12.81 -10.18
C ARG A 71 17.79 -13.67 -10.82
N ASP A 72 18.39 -14.57 -10.06
CA ASP A 72 19.53 -15.38 -10.49
C ASP A 72 19.10 -16.43 -11.53
N SER A 73 17.85 -16.89 -11.47
CA SER A 73 17.26 -17.73 -12.52
C SER A 73 17.19 -17.00 -13.88
N LEU A 74 16.88 -15.70 -13.88
CA LEU A 74 16.87 -14.86 -15.08
C LEU A 74 18.28 -14.53 -15.55
N TYR A 75 19.17 -14.18 -14.62
CA TYR A 75 20.56 -13.84 -14.91
C TYR A 75 21.28 -14.98 -15.61
N LYS A 76 21.08 -16.22 -15.15
CA LYS A 76 21.67 -17.40 -15.80
C LYS A 76 21.29 -17.50 -17.29
N ILE A 77 20.04 -17.18 -17.63
CA ILE A 77 19.57 -17.21 -19.02
C ILE A 77 20.15 -16.04 -19.81
N TRP A 78 20.11 -14.82 -19.27
CA TRP A 78 20.59 -13.61 -19.96
C TRP A 78 22.10 -13.62 -20.19
N GLU A 79 22.85 -14.05 -19.18
CA GLU A 79 24.30 -14.20 -19.26
C GLU A 79 24.69 -15.24 -20.31
N THR A 80 23.99 -16.38 -20.39
CA THR A 80 24.26 -17.40 -21.40
C THR A 80 23.97 -16.90 -22.82
N LYS A 81 22.95 -16.05 -23.01
CA LYS A 81 22.56 -15.54 -24.33
C LYS A 81 23.49 -14.45 -24.87
N ASN A 82 23.87 -13.49 -24.03
CA ASN A 82 24.76 -12.41 -24.44
C ASN A 82 25.52 -11.86 -23.21
N PRO A 83 26.66 -12.47 -22.83
CA PRO A 83 27.37 -12.12 -21.60
C PRO A 83 27.79 -10.65 -21.54
N SER A 84 28.25 -10.08 -22.66
CA SER A 84 28.74 -8.70 -22.71
C SER A 84 27.62 -7.69 -22.49
N GLN A 85 26.53 -7.78 -23.25
CA GLN A 85 25.38 -6.88 -23.10
C GLN A 85 24.73 -7.05 -21.72
N PHE A 86 24.61 -8.29 -21.23
CA PHE A 86 24.07 -8.57 -19.89
C PHE A 86 24.91 -7.88 -18.81
N LYS A 87 26.24 -8.03 -18.84
CA LYS A 87 27.15 -7.43 -17.86
C LYS A 87 27.03 -5.90 -17.85
N ASP A 88 27.05 -5.27 -19.01
CA ASP A 88 26.95 -3.81 -19.13
C ASP A 88 25.59 -3.31 -18.63
N SER A 89 24.49 -3.97 -19.04
CA SER A 89 23.12 -3.61 -18.63
C SER A 89 22.86 -3.83 -17.14
N LYS A 90 23.34 -4.95 -16.58
CA LYS A 90 23.25 -5.24 -15.15
C LYS A 90 24.00 -4.19 -14.34
N THR A 91 25.23 -3.85 -14.75
CA THR A 91 26.05 -2.85 -14.07
C THR A 91 25.32 -1.51 -14.03
N TYR A 92 24.78 -1.07 -15.16
CA TYR A 92 24.01 0.17 -15.22
C TYR A 92 22.73 0.14 -14.35
N GLY A 93 21.95 -0.95 -14.42
CA GLY A 93 20.75 -1.10 -13.60
C GLY A 93 21.03 -1.06 -12.09
N LEU A 94 22.16 -1.62 -11.64
CA LEU A 94 22.59 -1.55 -10.24
C LEU A 94 23.01 -0.14 -9.82
N ILE A 95 23.70 0.62 -10.68
CA ILE A 95 24.06 2.02 -10.42
C ILE A 95 22.79 2.86 -10.18
N VAL A 96 21.77 2.69 -11.02
CA VAL A 96 20.49 3.40 -10.84
C VAL A 96 19.77 2.92 -9.57
N ALA A 97 19.79 1.62 -9.27
CA ALA A 97 19.21 1.09 -8.04
C ALA A 97 19.85 1.69 -6.78
N ASP A 98 21.17 1.89 -6.78
CA ASP A 98 21.90 2.54 -5.69
C ASP A 98 21.47 4.00 -5.53
N PHE A 99 21.41 4.77 -6.62
CA PHE A 99 20.91 6.14 -6.59
C PHE A 99 19.49 6.24 -6.02
N ILE A 100 18.57 5.38 -6.49
CA ILE A 100 17.19 5.35 -5.99
C ILE A 100 17.13 4.92 -4.52
N ALA A 101 17.97 3.98 -4.09
CA ALA A 101 18.04 3.55 -2.70
C ALA A 101 18.54 4.67 -1.77
N GLU A 102 19.54 5.45 -2.19
CA GLU A 102 20.00 6.62 -1.42
C GLU A 102 18.89 7.66 -1.24
N TRP A 103 18.13 7.92 -2.29
CA TRP A 103 16.98 8.82 -2.25
C TRP A 103 15.84 8.26 -1.38
N MET A 104 15.53 6.97 -1.53
CA MET A 104 14.51 6.25 -0.75
C MET A 104 14.82 6.25 0.75
N ASN A 105 16.09 6.07 1.14
CA ASN A 105 16.50 6.00 2.55
C ASN A 105 16.38 7.35 3.29
N LYS A 106 16.10 8.44 2.56
CA LYS A 106 15.86 9.79 3.11
C LYS A 106 14.37 10.13 3.21
N ASP A 107 13.46 9.17 3.05
CA ASP A 107 12.01 9.38 3.07
C ASP A 107 11.37 9.34 4.47
N ASN A 108 12.20 9.35 5.52
CA ASN A 108 11.82 9.28 6.93
C ASN A 108 11.29 7.91 7.40
N TYR A 109 11.25 6.88 6.56
CA TYR A 109 10.75 5.56 6.95
C TYR A 109 11.55 4.93 8.10
N SER A 110 12.88 4.96 8.04
CA SER A 110 13.74 4.37 9.08
C SER A 110 13.54 5.03 10.45
N GLN A 111 13.40 6.36 10.48
CA GLN A 111 13.19 7.15 11.69
C GLN A 111 11.85 6.79 12.34
N THR A 112 10.78 6.63 11.55
CA THR A 112 9.45 6.25 12.07
C THR A 112 9.42 4.88 12.76
N ARG A 113 10.38 3.98 12.49
CA ARG A 113 10.42 2.63 13.10
C ARG A 113 10.68 2.65 14.60
N THR A 114 11.21 3.76 15.13
CA THR A 114 11.53 3.93 16.55
C THR A 114 10.63 4.96 17.26
N MET A 115 9.66 5.52 16.55
CA MET A 115 8.69 6.45 17.14
C MET A 115 7.72 5.73 18.08
N SER A 116 7.07 6.50 18.95
CA SER A 116 6.15 5.95 19.95
C SER A 116 4.96 5.25 19.28
N LYS A 117 4.45 4.21 19.94
CA LYS A 117 3.20 3.58 19.54
C LYS A 117 2.02 4.53 19.75
N TYR A 118 0.88 4.18 19.14
CA TYR A 118 -0.39 4.85 19.43
C TYR A 118 -0.78 4.65 20.90
N GLN A 119 -1.15 5.74 21.58
CA GLN A 119 -1.64 5.70 22.95
C GLN A 119 -3.16 5.57 22.94
N VAL A 120 -3.64 4.47 23.53
CA VAL A 120 -5.06 4.21 23.76
C VAL A 120 -5.49 5.03 24.95
N ASP A 121 -6.56 5.80 24.78
CA ASP A 121 -7.25 6.51 25.86
C ASP A 121 -8.57 5.79 26.08
N THR A 122 -8.75 5.20 27.27
CA THR A 122 -9.96 4.44 27.60
C THR A 122 -11.09 5.32 28.12
N ASP A 123 -10.80 6.57 28.49
CA ASP A 123 -11.78 7.50 29.05
C ASP A 123 -12.55 8.22 27.93
N ASP A 124 -11.97 8.31 26.72
CA ASP A 124 -12.64 8.82 25.52
C ASP A 124 -13.24 7.68 24.68
N GLU A 125 -14.54 7.43 24.84
CA GLU A 125 -15.26 6.38 24.11
C GLU A 125 -15.29 6.58 22.59
N GLY A 126 -15.12 7.82 22.10
CA GLY A 126 -15.07 8.12 20.68
C GLY A 126 -13.73 7.75 20.03
N ARG A 127 -12.71 7.47 20.84
CA ARG A 127 -11.34 7.26 20.40
C ARG A 127 -11.04 5.79 20.13
N TRP A 128 -10.32 5.52 19.04
CA TRP A 128 -9.97 4.18 18.61
C TRP A 128 -9.23 3.40 19.70
N ARG A 129 -9.67 2.15 19.88
CA ARG A 129 -9.04 1.13 20.70
C ARG A 129 -8.88 -0.17 19.91
N PRO A 130 -7.88 -1.01 20.25
CA PRO A 130 -7.70 -2.31 19.63
C PRO A 130 -8.96 -3.19 19.72
N THR A 131 -9.22 -3.95 18.66
CA THR A 131 -10.40 -4.82 18.54
C THR A 131 -10.04 -6.30 18.68
N PRO A 132 -10.98 -7.16 19.13
CA PRO A 132 -10.80 -8.60 19.13
C PRO A 132 -10.53 -9.17 17.73
N PRO A 133 -10.06 -10.43 17.65
CA PRO A 133 -9.52 -11.25 18.74
C PRO A 133 -8.08 -10.88 19.16
N ALA A 134 -7.33 -10.16 18.31
CA ALA A 134 -5.89 -10.01 18.49
C ALA A 134 -5.47 -8.78 19.31
N TYR A 135 -6.35 -7.77 19.43
CA TYR A 135 -6.08 -6.52 20.17
C TYR A 135 -4.72 -5.89 19.81
N MET A 136 -4.37 -5.91 18.52
CA MET A 136 -3.10 -5.39 18.03
C MET A 136 -3.01 -3.87 18.18
N ASP A 137 -1.80 -3.39 18.44
CA ASP A 137 -1.49 -1.95 18.41
C ASP A 137 -1.87 -1.34 17.05
N GLY A 138 -2.24 -0.05 17.08
CA GLY A 138 -2.58 0.69 15.86
C GLY A 138 -1.42 0.72 14.88
N LEU A 139 -1.68 0.28 13.64
CA LEU A 139 -0.66 0.16 12.61
C LEU A 139 -0.21 1.50 12.01
N GLU A 140 1.09 1.75 12.13
CA GLU A 140 1.77 2.88 11.48
C GLU A 140 1.22 4.26 11.89
N PRO A 141 1.16 4.60 13.19
CA PRO A 141 0.58 5.86 13.67
C PRO A 141 1.27 7.12 13.14
N HIS A 142 2.51 6.99 12.68
CA HIS A 142 3.31 8.08 12.15
C HIS A 142 3.50 7.97 10.62
N TRP A 143 2.62 7.25 9.92
CA TRP A 143 2.73 7.11 8.46
C TRP A 143 2.62 8.45 7.72
N ASN A 144 1.95 9.44 8.33
CA ASN A 144 1.90 10.80 7.81
C ASN A 144 3.25 11.56 7.89
N LYS A 145 4.26 10.99 8.55
CA LYS A 145 5.62 11.53 8.59
C LYS A 145 6.51 11.01 7.48
N ILE A 146 6.05 10.02 6.70
CA ILE A 146 6.75 9.56 5.51
C ILE A 146 6.70 10.67 4.46
N ARG A 147 7.81 10.88 3.77
CA ARG A 147 7.89 11.84 2.66
C ARG A 147 6.94 11.41 1.53
N PRO A 148 5.94 12.23 1.16
CA PRO A 148 5.12 11.98 -0.02
C PRO A 148 5.95 12.01 -1.31
N PHE A 149 5.42 11.48 -2.41
CA PHE A 149 6.06 11.59 -3.72
C PHE A 149 5.66 12.86 -4.46
N VAL A 150 4.36 13.17 -4.49
CA VAL A 150 3.78 14.25 -5.30
C VAL A 150 2.98 15.23 -4.44
N LEU A 151 2.53 14.82 -3.25
CA LEU A 151 1.81 15.73 -2.35
C LEU A 151 2.74 16.81 -1.79
N ASP A 152 2.23 18.05 -1.69
CA ASP A 152 2.91 19.16 -1.02
C ASP A 152 3.10 18.87 0.50
N SER A 153 2.13 18.17 1.08
CA SER A 153 2.18 17.68 2.47
C SER A 153 1.22 16.50 2.68
N SER A 154 1.43 15.73 3.74
CA SER A 154 0.52 14.62 4.11
C SER A 154 -0.94 15.05 4.29
N ALA A 155 -1.17 16.33 4.63
CA ALA A 155 -2.48 16.89 4.92
C ALA A 155 -3.10 17.64 3.72
N GLN A 156 -2.49 17.60 2.53
CA GLN A 156 -2.99 18.33 1.34
C GLN A 156 -4.45 17.99 1.00
N PHE A 157 -4.83 16.71 1.14
CA PHE A 157 -6.20 16.22 0.91
C PHE A 157 -6.94 15.91 2.22
N LYS A 158 -6.69 16.67 3.29
CA LYS A 158 -7.43 16.54 4.55
C LYS A 158 -8.95 16.70 4.31
N PRO A 159 -9.78 15.69 4.63
CA PRO A 159 -11.22 15.76 4.39
C PRO A 159 -11.92 16.61 5.46
N ILE A 160 -13.24 16.72 5.32
CA ILE A 160 -14.11 17.17 6.43
C ILE A 160 -13.95 16.21 7.62
N PRO A 161 -14.12 16.67 8.87
CA PRO A 161 -14.08 15.78 10.02
C PRO A 161 -15.25 14.79 9.97
N PRO A 162 -15.10 13.59 10.58
CA PRO A 162 -16.21 12.65 10.70
C PRO A 162 -17.32 13.22 11.59
N PRO A 163 -18.56 12.67 11.52
CA PRO A 163 -19.61 13.00 12.46
C PRO A 163 -19.13 12.87 13.90
N LYS A 164 -19.42 13.88 14.73
CA LYS A 164 -19.00 13.88 16.13
C LYS A 164 -19.63 12.69 16.86
N PHE A 165 -18.81 11.93 17.58
CA PHE A 165 -19.27 10.83 18.43
C PHE A 165 -20.44 11.27 19.32
N SER A 166 -21.53 10.49 19.28
CA SER A 166 -22.73 10.73 20.08
C SER A 166 -23.63 9.51 20.04
N MET A 167 -24.06 9.03 21.22
CA MET A 167 -25.06 7.97 21.36
C MET A 167 -26.51 8.50 21.39
N ASN A 168 -26.73 9.79 21.08
CA ASN A 168 -28.06 10.33 20.88
C ASN A 168 -28.65 9.80 19.56
N LYS A 169 -29.85 9.18 19.64
CA LYS A 169 -30.54 8.56 18.51
C LYS A 169 -30.79 9.48 17.30
N ASN A 170 -30.83 10.80 17.53
CA ASN A 170 -31.05 11.79 16.49
C ASN A 170 -29.75 12.32 15.86
N SER A 171 -28.59 11.98 16.41
CA SER A 171 -27.29 12.43 15.87
C SER A 171 -26.89 11.64 14.62
N GLU A 172 -26.15 12.28 13.72
CA GLU A 172 -25.67 11.64 12.48
C GLU A 172 -24.77 10.42 12.77
N PHE A 173 -23.89 10.53 13.77
CA PHE A 173 -23.03 9.41 14.19
C PHE A 173 -23.84 8.17 14.59
N TYR A 174 -24.91 8.34 15.38
CA TYR A 174 -25.75 7.21 15.78
C TYR A 174 -26.48 6.58 14.59
N LYS A 175 -26.91 7.39 13.62
CA LYS A 175 -27.58 6.90 12.40
C LYS A 175 -26.63 6.05 11.56
N GLU A 176 -25.40 6.51 11.34
CA GLU A 176 -24.37 5.73 10.62
C GLU A 176 -24.00 4.43 11.37
N LEU A 177 -23.87 4.49 12.70
CA LEU A 177 -23.60 3.29 13.52
C LEU A 177 -24.75 2.27 13.44
N ARG A 178 -25.99 2.76 13.48
CA ARG A 178 -27.19 1.92 13.35
C ARG A 178 -27.29 1.31 11.96
N GLU A 179 -26.94 2.05 10.91
CA GLU A 179 -26.90 1.53 9.53
C GLU A 179 -25.95 0.32 9.43
N VAL A 180 -24.74 0.40 9.99
CA VAL A 180 -23.78 -0.73 10.00
C VAL A 180 -24.37 -1.96 10.71
N TYR A 181 -25.02 -1.76 11.85
CA TYR A 181 -25.68 -2.83 12.61
C TYR A 181 -26.80 -3.50 11.79
N GLU A 182 -27.68 -2.70 11.19
CA GLU A 182 -28.83 -3.17 10.41
C GLU A 182 -28.40 -3.88 9.13
N ILE A 183 -27.42 -3.36 8.39
CA ILE A 183 -26.89 -4.00 7.18
C ILE A 183 -26.33 -5.38 7.50
N ARG A 184 -25.54 -5.52 8.58
CA ARG A 184 -25.00 -6.82 8.99
C ARG A 184 -26.13 -7.80 9.32
N ASN A 185 -27.10 -7.38 10.11
CA ASN A 185 -28.21 -8.27 10.50
C ASN A 185 -29.00 -8.74 9.28
N ARG A 186 -29.31 -7.83 8.35
CA ARG A 186 -29.94 -8.18 7.07
C ARG A 186 -29.14 -9.21 6.28
N ILE A 187 -27.81 -9.03 6.16
CA ILE A 187 -26.95 -9.99 5.45
C ILE A 187 -26.98 -11.36 6.14
N THR A 188 -27.08 -11.39 7.46
CA THR A 188 -27.17 -12.63 8.26
C THR A 188 -28.44 -13.40 7.98
N GLU A 189 -29.57 -12.69 7.86
CA GLU A 189 -30.86 -13.27 7.52
C GLU A 189 -30.88 -13.88 6.12
N ILE A 190 -30.19 -13.24 5.15
CA ILE A 190 -30.04 -13.76 3.78
C ILE A 190 -29.09 -14.96 3.75
N GLY A 191 -28.05 -14.92 4.59
CA GLY A 191 -27.06 -15.99 4.77
C GLY A 191 -25.72 -15.72 4.07
N ASP A 192 -24.72 -16.52 4.45
CA ASP A 192 -23.30 -16.31 4.12
C ASP A 192 -22.92 -16.52 2.64
N LYS A 193 -23.89 -16.87 1.79
CA LYS A 193 -23.74 -17.06 0.34
C LYS A 193 -24.25 -15.85 -0.47
N SER A 194 -24.64 -14.78 0.19
CA SER A 194 -25.07 -13.55 -0.46
C SER A 194 -23.92 -12.89 -1.22
N GLU A 195 -24.26 -12.19 -2.30
CA GLU A 195 -23.31 -11.43 -3.11
C GLU A 195 -22.57 -10.37 -2.26
N GLU A 196 -23.26 -9.75 -1.30
CA GLU A 196 -22.64 -8.78 -0.40
C GLU A 196 -21.49 -9.39 0.43
N VAL A 197 -21.63 -10.65 0.87
CA VAL A 197 -20.56 -11.37 1.59
C VAL A 197 -19.40 -11.71 0.64
N GLU A 198 -19.68 -12.07 -0.61
CA GLU A 198 -18.65 -12.34 -1.60
C GLU A 198 -17.86 -11.09 -1.96
N ILE A 199 -18.54 -9.95 -2.18
CA ILE A 199 -17.92 -8.65 -2.42
C ILE A 199 -17.05 -8.24 -1.22
N ALA A 200 -17.56 -8.37 0.00
CA ALA A 200 -16.79 -8.05 1.20
C ALA A 200 -15.52 -8.92 1.31
N LYS A 201 -15.63 -10.23 1.10
CA LYS A 201 -14.48 -11.15 1.15
C LYS A 201 -13.47 -10.90 0.03
N PHE A 202 -13.93 -10.54 -1.16
CA PHE A 202 -13.09 -10.24 -2.31
C PHE A 202 -12.22 -9.00 -2.06
N TRP A 203 -12.80 -7.96 -1.44
CA TRP A 203 -12.11 -6.71 -1.17
C TRP A 203 -11.46 -6.62 0.22
N ASP A 204 -11.65 -7.59 1.12
CA ASP A 204 -11.12 -7.54 2.50
C ASP A 204 -9.63 -7.20 2.55
N CYS A 205 -8.82 -7.86 1.72
CA CYS A 205 -7.38 -7.56 1.53
C CYS A 205 -6.61 -7.28 2.84
N ASN A 206 -7.00 -7.95 3.94
CA ASN A 206 -6.47 -7.72 5.27
C ASN A 206 -5.47 -8.84 5.64
N PRO A 207 -4.14 -8.58 5.67
CA PRO A 207 -3.15 -9.59 6.00
C PRO A 207 -3.09 -9.92 7.50
N TYR A 208 -3.85 -9.19 8.33
CA TYR A 208 -3.89 -9.36 9.79
C TYR A 208 -5.06 -10.24 10.24
N VAL A 209 -5.80 -10.84 9.31
CA VAL A 209 -6.87 -11.78 9.68
C VAL A 209 -6.26 -12.98 10.40
N THR A 210 -6.71 -13.22 11.62
CA THR A 210 -6.22 -14.29 12.49
C THR A 210 -7.31 -15.33 12.71
N SER A 211 -6.94 -16.60 12.60
CA SER A 211 -7.76 -17.73 13.06
C SER A 211 -7.16 -18.26 14.36
N THR A 212 -7.97 -18.28 15.42
CA THR A 212 -7.65 -18.89 16.72
C THR A 212 -8.35 -20.24 16.84
N ARG A 213 -7.59 -21.33 17.05
CA ARG A 213 -8.13 -22.65 17.45
C ARG A 213 -7.41 -23.10 18.72
N GLY A 214 -8.06 -22.96 19.87
CA GLY A 214 -7.40 -23.15 21.17
C GLY A 214 -6.26 -22.16 21.37
N HIS A 215 -5.08 -22.62 21.81
CA HIS A 215 -3.88 -21.79 21.95
C HIS A 215 -3.15 -21.49 20.63
N PHE A 216 -3.62 -22.04 19.50
CA PHE A 216 -2.97 -21.86 18.21
C PHE A 216 -3.58 -20.67 17.46
N MET A 217 -2.77 -19.66 17.21
CA MET A 217 -3.11 -18.52 16.35
C MET A 217 -2.39 -18.64 15.01
N SER A 218 -3.12 -18.49 13.91
CA SER A 218 -2.55 -18.44 12.56
C SER A 218 -3.08 -17.25 11.78
N ALA A 219 -2.18 -16.52 11.12
CA ALA A 219 -2.55 -15.48 10.17
C ALA A 219 -2.97 -16.07 8.82
N ILE A 220 -4.08 -15.58 8.26
CA ILE A 220 -4.55 -15.95 6.92
C ILE A 220 -3.75 -15.12 5.91
N LYS A 221 -3.08 -15.80 4.97
CA LYS A 221 -2.32 -15.12 3.90
C LYS A 221 -3.28 -14.40 2.96
N LYS A 222 -3.28 -13.06 3.01
CA LYS A 222 -4.00 -12.19 2.08
C LYS A 222 -3.06 -11.12 1.54
N ILE A 223 -3.36 -10.64 0.33
CA ILE A 223 -2.70 -9.45 -0.23
C ILE A 223 -3.30 -8.18 0.37
N THR A 224 -2.58 -7.06 0.30
CA THR A 224 -3.08 -5.73 0.71
C THR A 224 -3.83 -5.03 -0.43
N PRO A 225 -4.62 -3.97 -0.15
CA PRO A 225 -5.37 -3.26 -1.20
C PRO A 225 -4.45 -2.67 -2.28
N GLY A 226 -3.29 -2.13 -1.88
CA GLY A 226 -2.30 -1.65 -2.84
C GLY A 226 -1.79 -2.77 -3.76
N ALA A 227 -1.55 -3.98 -3.24
CA ALA A 227 -1.16 -5.12 -4.07
C ALA A 227 -2.30 -5.59 -5.00
N HIS A 228 -3.56 -5.52 -4.57
CA HIS A 228 -4.71 -5.82 -5.41
C HIS A 228 -4.77 -4.87 -6.61
N TRP A 229 -4.64 -3.56 -6.40
CA TRP A 229 -4.66 -2.56 -7.47
C TRP A 229 -3.46 -2.65 -8.42
N ILE A 230 -2.28 -3.03 -7.93
CA ILE A 230 -1.14 -3.40 -8.80
C ILE A 230 -1.48 -4.65 -9.64
N GLY A 231 -2.22 -5.61 -9.07
CA GLY A 231 -2.77 -6.76 -9.80
C GLY A 231 -3.78 -6.36 -10.89
N ILE A 232 -4.65 -5.38 -10.64
CA ILE A 232 -5.59 -4.85 -11.64
C ILE A 232 -4.82 -4.11 -12.75
N THR A 233 -3.81 -3.31 -12.40
CA THR A 233 -2.94 -2.62 -13.37
C THR A 233 -2.27 -3.64 -14.31
N LYS A 234 -1.81 -4.77 -13.78
CA LYS A 234 -1.28 -5.89 -14.59
C LYS A 234 -2.30 -6.39 -15.61
N ILE A 235 -3.54 -6.61 -15.18
CA ILE A 235 -4.62 -7.12 -16.05
C ILE A 235 -4.92 -6.11 -17.15
N ALA A 236 -5.01 -4.83 -16.80
CA ALA A 236 -5.24 -3.74 -17.76
C ALA A 236 -4.12 -3.66 -18.81
N CYS A 237 -2.85 -3.66 -18.39
CA CYS A 237 -1.72 -3.64 -19.33
C CYS A 237 -1.73 -4.84 -20.28
N LYS A 238 -2.02 -6.05 -19.77
CA LYS A 238 -2.15 -7.25 -20.61
C LYS A 238 -3.33 -7.18 -21.58
N THR A 239 -4.47 -6.67 -21.12
CA THR A 239 -5.69 -6.55 -21.94
C THR A 239 -5.49 -5.54 -23.06
N ALA A 240 -4.74 -4.46 -22.79
CA ALA A 240 -4.42 -3.42 -23.75
C ALA A 240 -3.23 -3.76 -24.68
N ASP A 241 -2.65 -4.96 -24.57
CA ASP A 241 -1.39 -5.36 -25.23
C ASP A 241 -0.30 -4.27 -25.09
N ALA A 242 -0.18 -3.72 -23.87
CA ALA A 242 0.75 -2.65 -23.59
C ALA A 242 2.19 -3.17 -23.71
N ASP A 243 3.03 -2.42 -24.42
CA ASP A 243 4.46 -2.72 -24.48
C ASP A 243 5.16 -2.50 -23.13
N PHE A 244 6.46 -2.77 -23.10
CA PHE A 244 7.26 -2.66 -21.88
C PHE A 244 7.21 -1.27 -21.25
N ASP A 245 7.38 -0.23 -22.07
CA ASP A 245 7.54 1.14 -21.61
C ASP A 245 6.20 1.65 -21.05
N LYS A 246 5.10 1.41 -21.78
CA LYS A 246 3.74 1.74 -21.34
C LYS A 246 3.35 0.97 -20.09
N THR A 247 3.77 -0.29 -19.98
CA THR A 247 3.54 -1.11 -18.79
C THR A 247 4.25 -0.52 -17.57
N VAL A 248 5.55 -0.20 -17.68
CA VAL A 248 6.30 0.40 -16.57
C VAL A 248 5.75 1.77 -16.20
N PHE A 249 5.37 2.59 -17.18
CA PHE A 249 4.68 3.86 -16.94
C PHE A 249 3.40 3.70 -16.13
N ALA A 250 2.51 2.78 -16.53
CA ALA A 250 1.25 2.54 -15.84
C ALA A 250 1.50 2.08 -14.38
N TYR A 251 2.38 1.10 -14.19
CA TYR A 251 2.75 0.64 -12.84
C TYR A 251 3.35 1.74 -11.97
N THR A 252 4.19 2.60 -12.54
CA THR A 252 4.86 3.69 -11.81
C THR A 252 3.86 4.73 -11.36
N LYS A 253 3.00 5.19 -12.27
CA LYS A 253 1.98 6.19 -11.93
C LYS A 253 1.00 5.66 -10.88
N THR A 254 0.48 4.45 -11.06
CA THR A 254 -0.45 3.84 -10.11
C THR A 254 0.20 3.60 -8.75
N SER A 255 1.45 3.12 -8.70
CA SER A 255 2.11 2.84 -7.41
C SER A 255 2.50 4.10 -6.64
N ILE A 256 2.82 5.20 -7.34
CA ILE A 256 3.01 6.54 -6.75
C ILE A 256 1.70 7.05 -6.16
N ALA A 257 0.62 7.04 -6.94
CA ALA A 257 -0.70 7.53 -6.50
C ALA A 257 -1.20 6.75 -5.27
N ILE A 258 -1.07 5.42 -5.28
CA ILE A 258 -1.42 4.58 -4.13
C ILE A 258 -0.55 4.89 -2.91
N ALA A 259 0.76 5.11 -3.09
CA ALA A 259 1.64 5.42 -1.96
C ALA A 259 1.25 6.73 -1.27
N ASP A 260 0.96 7.78 -2.04
CA ASP A 260 0.54 9.07 -1.50
C ASP A 260 -0.89 9.01 -0.92
N ALA A 261 -1.79 8.25 -1.53
CA ALA A 261 -3.11 7.96 -1.00
C ALA A 261 -3.05 7.32 0.40
N PHE A 262 -2.11 6.39 0.61
CA PHE A 262 -1.89 5.81 1.94
C PHE A 262 -1.35 6.82 2.95
N ILE A 263 -0.45 7.72 2.55
CA ILE A 263 0.06 8.80 3.41
C ILE A 263 -1.09 9.73 3.82
N SER A 264 -1.88 10.20 2.86
CA SER A 264 -3.02 11.09 3.10
C SER A 264 -4.12 10.45 3.94
N CYS A 265 -4.43 9.17 3.71
CA CYS A 265 -5.44 8.45 4.48
C CYS A 265 -4.99 8.23 5.93
N TRP A 266 -3.73 7.83 6.15
CA TRP A 266 -3.22 7.62 7.51
C TRP A 266 -3.07 8.92 8.28
N ASP A 267 -2.80 10.03 7.60
CA ASP A 267 -2.84 11.37 8.18
C ASP A 267 -4.21 11.66 8.81
N GLU A 268 -5.30 11.32 8.13
CA GLU A 268 -6.64 11.50 8.69
C GLU A 268 -7.01 10.45 9.76
N LYS A 269 -6.63 9.18 9.57
CA LYS A 269 -6.89 8.12 10.56
C LYS A 269 -6.37 8.47 11.94
N TYR A 270 -5.14 8.96 12.01
CA TYR A 270 -4.50 9.33 13.27
C TYR A 270 -4.75 10.77 13.70
N ARG A 271 -5.41 11.59 12.86
CA ARG A 271 -5.98 12.88 13.27
C ARG A 271 -7.32 12.69 13.96
N SER A 272 -8.25 11.99 13.31
CA SER A 272 -9.60 11.74 13.84
C SER A 272 -9.62 10.73 14.97
N ASN A 273 -8.73 9.72 14.91
CA ASN A 273 -8.64 8.62 15.87
C ASN A 273 -10.01 7.94 16.11
N LEU A 274 -10.84 7.82 15.08
CA LEU A 274 -12.23 7.39 15.24
C LEU A 274 -12.34 5.89 15.62
N ILE A 275 -13.17 5.61 16.62
CA ILE A 275 -13.56 4.26 17.07
C ILE A 275 -14.20 3.42 15.95
N ARG A 276 -14.03 2.09 16.03
CA ARG A 276 -14.59 1.13 15.06
C ARG A 276 -16.02 0.73 15.43
N PRO A 277 -16.90 0.42 14.44
CA PRO A 277 -18.30 0.12 14.71
C PRO A 277 -18.53 -1.05 15.67
N GLU A 278 -17.81 -2.18 15.50
CA GLU A 278 -17.98 -3.37 16.36
C GLU A 278 -17.87 -3.05 17.85
N THR A 279 -17.01 -2.09 18.17
CA THR A 279 -16.68 -1.75 19.54
C THR A 279 -17.83 -1.03 20.24
N LEU A 280 -18.59 -0.23 19.50
CA LEU A 280 -19.76 0.46 20.03
C LEU A 280 -21.01 -0.40 19.93
N ILE A 281 -21.15 -1.17 18.84
CA ILE A 281 -22.26 -2.11 18.67
C ILE A 281 -22.29 -3.10 19.83
N ASN A 282 -21.15 -3.68 20.19
CA ASN A 282 -21.08 -4.65 21.28
C ASN A 282 -21.40 -4.05 22.64
N ASN A 283 -21.09 -2.77 22.89
CA ASN A 283 -21.39 -2.13 24.19
C ASN A 283 -22.83 -1.62 24.30
N TYR A 284 -23.44 -1.21 23.18
CA TYR A 284 -24.66 -0.41 23.19
C TYR A 284 -25.88 -1.05 22.51
N PHE A 285 -25.67 -2.05 21.65
CA PHE A 285 -26.75 -2.67 20.87
C PHE A 285 -26.85 -4.17 21.13
N ASP A 286 -25.78 -4.92 20.90
CA ASP A 286 -25.77 -6.38 20.96
C ASP A 286 -24.35 -6.91 21.19
N GLU A 287 -24.09 -7.43 22.40
CA GLU A 287 -22.79 -7.99 22.78
C GLU A 287 -22.33 -9.20 21.93
N LYS A 288 -23.26 -9.86 21.23
CA LYS A 288 -22.98 -11.04 20.39
C LYS A 288 -22.84 -10.69 18.91
N TRP A 289 -22.94 -9.42 18.56
CA TRP A 289 -22.78 -9.00 17.18
C TRP A 289 -21.32 -9.14 16.74
N GLU A 290 -21.11 -9.63 15.52
CA GLU A 290 -19.78 -9.77 14.94
C GLU A 290 -19.78 -9.20 13.51
N PRO A 291 -18.77 -8.42 13.09
CA PRO A 291 -18.70 -7.96 11.71
C PRO A 291 -18.46 -9.13 10.74
N ILE A 292 -18.87 -8.97 9.47
CA ILE A 292 -18.62 -9.98 8.41
C ILE A 292 -17.11 -10.21 8.22
N LEU A 293 -16.32 -9.14 8.33
CA LEU A 293 -14.88 -9.14 8.21
C LEU A 293 -14.27 -8.76 9.56
N GLN A 294 -13.16 -9.40 9.93
CA GLN A 294 -12.40 -9.01 11.11
C GLN A 294 -11.90 -7.57 10.96
N THR A 295 -12.19 -6.72 11.95
CA THR A 295 -11.78 -5.32 11.92
C THR A 295 -10.25 -5.19 11.89
N PRO A 296 -9.70 -4.40 10.95
CA PRO A 296 -8.26 -4.23 10.87
C PRO A 296 -7.75 -3.27 11.96
N PRO A 297 -6.50 -3.46 12.45
CA PRO A 297 -6.00 -2.80 13.66
C PRO A 297 -5.49 -1.37 13.41
N PHE A 298 -6.41 -0.47 13.07
CA PHE A 298 -6.17 0.97 12.92
C PHE A 298 -7.49 1.77 13.00
N PRO A 299 -7.44 3.10 13.28
CA PRO A 299 -8.61 3.96 13.34
C PRO A 299 -9.50 3.92 12.10
N GLU A 300 -10.77 4.27 12.28
CA GLU A 300 -11.83 4.08 11.28
C GLU A 300 -11.72 5.06 10.10
N TYR A 301 -11.73 6.36 10.38
CA TYR A 301 -11.95 7.39 9.37
C TYR A 301 -10.66 8.00 8.80
N THR A 302 -10.46 8.08 7.48
CA THR A 302 -11.31 7.56 6.38
C THR A 302 -10.97 6.10 6.04
N SER A 303 -11.81 5.43 5.25
CA SER A 303 -11.50 4.09 4.72
C SER A 303 -10.25 4.07 3.82
N GLY A 304 -9.24 3.27 4.19
CA GLY A 304 -8.05 3.05 3.38
C GLY A 304 -8.34 2.38 2.03
N HIS A 305 -9.36 1.50 1.99
CA HIS A 305 -9.82 0.91 0.74
C HIS A 305 -10.37 1.98 -0.20
N SER A 306 -11.22 2.88 0.30
CA SER A 306 -11.85 3.91 -0.52
C SER A 306 -10.81 4.89 -1.08
N VAL A 307 -9.90 5.39 -0.24
CA VAL A 307 -8.88 6.38 -0.67
C VAL A 307 -7.89 5.76 -1.66
N ALA A 308 -7.35 4.57 -1.38
CA ALA A 308 -6.39 3.92 -2.27
C ALA A 308 -7.04 3.46 -3.59
N SER A 309 -8.30 3.01 -3.56
CA SER A 309 -9.03 2.61 -4.77
C SER A 309 -9.36 3.82 -5.64
N GLY A 310 -9.82 4.92 -5.03
CA GLY A 310 -10.11 6.15 -5.75
C GLY A 310 -8.87 6.78 -6.40
N ALA A 311 -7.70 6.65 -5.77
CA ALA A 311 -6.44 7.12 -6.35
C ALA A 311 -5.87 6.20 -7.44
N ALA A 312 -6.24 4.91 -7.44
CA ALA A 312 -5.71 3.92 -8.38
C ALA A 312 -6.53 3.79 -9.68
N ALA A 313 -7.84 4.08 -9.62
CA ALA A 313 -8.78 3.98 -10.73
C ALA A 313 -8.65 5.12 -11.75
#